data_AF-A0A6A8ARF2-F1
#
_entry.id   AF-A0A6A8ARF2-F1
#
_cell.length_a   1.000
_cell.length_b   1.000
_cell.length_c   1.000
_cell.angle_alpha   90.00
_cell.angle_beta   90.00
_cell.angle_gamma   90.00
#
_symmetry.space_group_name_H-M   'P 1'
#
loop_
_entity.id
_entity.type
_entity.pdbx_description
1 polymer ?
#
loop_
_entity_poly.entity_id
_entity_poly.type
_entity_poly.pdbx_seq_one_letter_code
_entity_poly.pdbx_strand_id
1 'polypeptide(L)'
;MEPTDDGLQTLVKTMKALANPIRLRIIALLEKEPRHAYALAKELGISYPLAHLHMKGLKKMGLIEEIKQEEREGLPSVKTYAPTDFEIVLSSKMIHDIVLKEEEE
;
A
#
# COMPACT_ATOMS: atom_id res chain seq x y z
N MET A 1 4.47 -27.27 -7.62
CA MET A 1 3.29 -26.40 -7.42
C MET A 1 3.78 -25.29 -6.52
N GLU A 2 3.79 -24.03 -6.98
CA GLU A 2 4.15 -22.93 -6.08
C GLU A 2 3.17 -22.95 -4.89
N PRO A 3 3.65 -22.75 -3.64
CA PRO A 3 2.75 -22.70 -2.51
C PRO A 3 1.79 -21.53 -2.77
N THR A 4 0.52 -21.85 -2.97
CA THR A 4 -0.58 -20.90 -2.98
C THR A 4 -0.43 -20.02 -1.74
N ASP A 5 -0.46 -18.71 -1.95
CA ASP A 5 -0.26 -17.71 -0.89
C ASP A 5 -1.36 -17.91 0.17
N ASP A 6 -1.02 -18.65 1.22
CA ASP A 6 -1.74 -18.91 2.46
C ASP A 6 -2.55 -17.65 2.87
N GLY A 7 -3.87 -17.80 3.03
CA GLY A 7 -4.76 -16.67 3.32
C GLY A 7 -4.31 -15.93 4.58
N LEU A 8 -3.79 -16.67 5.55
CA LEU A 8 -3.15 -16.14 6.75
C LEU A 8 -1.88 -15.33 6.43
N GLN A 9 -0.98 -15.82 5.56
CA GLN A 9 0.20 -15.04 5.15
C GLN A 9 -0.17 -13.75 4.43
N THR A 10 -1.18 -13.79 3.58
CA THR A 10 -1.70 -12.60 2.89
C THR A 10 -2.22 -11.56 3.89
N LEU A 11 -3.02 -12.00 4.87
CA LEU A 11 -3.49 -11.15 5.96
C LEU A 11 -2.31 -10.55 6.74
N VAL A 12 -1.35 -11.38 7.17
CA VAL A 12 -0.16 -10.92 7.92
C VAL A 12 0.67 -9.92 7.12
N LYS A 13 0.89 -10.14 5.82
CA LYS A 13 1.61 -9.21 4.94
C LYS A 13 0.90 -7.86 4.86
N THR A 14 -0.43 -7.88 4.71
CA THR A 14 -1.26 -6.66 4.67
C THR A 14 -1.20 -5.90 5.99
N MET A 15 -1.35 -6.60 7.12
CA MET A 15 -1.26 -5.99 8.45
C MET A 15 0.14 -5.40 8.71
N LYS A 16 1.22 -6.11 8.31
CA LYS A 16 2.60 -5.58 8.38
C LYS A 16 2.79 -4.36 7.47
N ALA A 17 2.11 -4.31 6.33
CA ALA A 17 2.16 -3.15 5.45
C ALA A 17 1.55 -1.92 6.14
N LEU A 18 0.40 -2.09 6.80
CA LEU A 18 -0.36 -1.05 7.46
C LEU A 18 0.16 -0.68 8.86
N ALA A 19 0.90 -1.56 9.54
CA ALA A 19 1.51 -1.34 10.86
C ALA A 19 2.71 -0.36 10.82
N ASN A 20 2.64 0.68 9.99
CA ASN A 20 3.62 1.74 9.90
C ASN A 20 2.91 3.11 9.83
N PRO A 21 3.15 4.03 10.80
CA PRO A 21 2.49 5.33 10.82
C PRO A 21 2.69 6.19 9.57
N ILE A 22 3.85 6.10 8.92
CA ILE A 22 4.13 6.87 7.69
C ILE A 22 3.23 6.37 6.56
N ARG A 23 3.06 5.05 6.43
CA ARG A 23 2.20 4.46 5.39
C ARG A 23 0.73 4.82 5.57
N LEU A 24 0.22 4.77 6.80
CA LEU A 24 -1.15 5.22 7.09
C LEU A 24 -1.35 6.71 6.76
N ARG A 25 -0.36 7.56 7.10
CA ARG A 25 -0.40 8.97 6.75
C ARG A 25 -0.33 9.20 5.23
N ILE A 26 0.45 8.42 4.49
CA ILE A 26 0.48 8.47 3.02
C ILE A 26 -0.92 8.18 2.46
N ILE A 27 -1.55 7.08 2.89
CA ILE A 27 -2.91 6.72 2.43
C ILE A 27 -3.89 7.86 2.72
N ALA A 28 -3.88 8.40 3.94
CA ALA A 28 -4.76 9.51 4.33
C ALA A 28 -4.53 10.79 3.48
N LEU A 29 -3.28 11.11 3.13
CA LEU A 29 -2.97 12.25 2.26
C LEU A 29 -3.39 12.03 0.81
N LEU A 30 -3.28 10.79 0.33
CA LEU A 30 -3.69 10.39 -1.01
C LEU A 30 -5.21 10.33 -1.16
N GLU A 31 -5.93 9.92 -0.12
CA GLU A 31 -7.40 9.93 -0.08
C GLU A 31 -7.96 11.36 -0.22
N LYS A 32 -7.29 12.33 0.41
CA LYS A 32 -7.66 13.74 0.27
C LYS A 32 -7.47 14.24 -1.17
N GLU A 33 -6.38 13.84 -1.81
CA GLU A 33 -6.02 14.24 -3.16
C GLU A 33 -4.87 13.37 -3.70
N PRO A 34 -4.92 12.93 -4.97
CA PRO A 34 -3.80 12.25 -5.60
C PRO A 34 -2.52 13.09 -5.64
N ARG A 35 -1.38 12.49 -5.26
CA ARG A 35 -0.09 13.20 -5.13
C ARG A 35 1.06 12.39 -5.71
N HIS A 36 2.14 13.10 -6.08
CA HIS A 36 3.42 12.48 -6.43
C HIS A 36 4.32 12.32 -5.18
N ALA A 37 5.32 11.44 -5.28
CA ALA A 37 6.19 11.08 -4.15
C ALA A 37 6.91 12.29 -3.51
N TYR A 38 7.32 13.28 -4.30
CA TYR A 38 7.95 14.50 -3.77
C TYR A 38 7.02 15.35 -2.90
N ALA A 39 5.73 15.48 -3.24
CA ALA A 39 4.76 16.23 -2.44
C ALA A 39 4.51 15.55 -1.10
N LEU A 40 4.33 14.23 -1.11
CA LEU A 40 4.21 13.42 0.10
C LEU A 40 5.43 13.55 1.01
N ALA A 41 6.64 13.51 0.46
CA ALA A 41 7.87 13.70 1.24
C ALA A 41 7.89 15.08 1.93
N LYS A 42 7.54 16.13 1.19
CA LYS A 42 7.48 17.51 1.70
C LYS A 42 6.44 17.67 2.81
N GLU A 43 5.22 17.17 2.61
CA GLU A 43 4.12 17.29 3.57
C GLU A 43 4.36 16.49 4.85
N LEU A 44 4.98 15.31 4.73
CA LEU A 44 5.31 14.46 5.88
C LEU A 44 6.60 14.89 6.58
N GLY A 45 7.38 15.82 6.01
CA GLY A 45 8.68 16.23 6.55
C GLY A 45 9.72 15.11 6.53
N ILE A 46 9.66 14.22 5.52
CA ILE A 46 10.57 13.07 5.38
C ILE A 46 11.41 13.16 4.10
N SER A 47 12.47 12.37 4.03
CA SER A 47 13.29 12.30 2.82
C SER A 47 12.53 11.64 1.66
N TYR A 48 12.83 12.09 0.44
CA TYR A 48 12.27 11.49 -0.78
C TYR A 48 12.52 9.97 -0.88
N PRO A 49 13.74 9.45 -0.62
CA PRO A 49 13.97 8.00 -0.63
C PRO A 49 13.09 7.24 0.36
N LEU A 50 12.83 7.81 1.55
CA LEU A 50 11.96 7.18 2.55
C LEU A 50 10.50 7.16 2.09
N ALA A 51 9.98 8.28 1.56
CA ALA A 51 8.65 8.32 0.97
C ALA A 51 8.50 7.31 -0.17
N HIS A 52 9.47 7.27 -1.09
CA HIS A 52 9.47 6.33 -2.21
C HIS A 52 9.49 4.87 -1.75
N LEU A 53 10.28 4.53 -0.72
CA LEU A 53 10.32 3.20 -0.11
C LEU A 53 8.93 2.79 0.43
N HIS A 54 8.27 3.68 1.17
CA HIS A 54 6.95 3.40 1.73
C HIS A 54 5.89 3.25 0.64
N MET A 55 5.89 4.13 -0.36
CA MET A 55 4.97 4.05 -1.50
C MET A 55 5.16 2.78 -2.30
N LYS A 56 6.41 2.37 -2.57
CA LYS A 56 6.70 1.10 -3.26
C LYS A 56 6.12 -0.09 -2.50
N GLY A 57 6.22 -0.09 -1.17
CA GLY A 57 5.62 -1.10 -0.31
C GLY A 57 4.09 -1.12 -0.40
N LEU A 58 3.45 0.04 -0.33
CA LEU A 58 2.00 0.17 -0.45
C LEU A 58 1.49 -0.26 -1.84
N LYS A 59 2.18 0.15 -2.91
CA LYS A 59 1.86 -0.24 -4.29
C LYS A 59 1.99 -1.74 -4.50
N LYS A 60 3.03 -2.36 -3.95
CA LYS A 60 3.22 -3.82 -4.02
C LYS A 60 2.06 -4.59 -3.36
N MET A 61 1.45 -4.03 -2.33
CA MET A 61 0.29 -4.62 -1.65
C MET A 61 -1.05 -4.26 -2.29
N GLY A 62 -1.04 -3.50 -3.39
CA GLY A 62 -2.27 -3.06 -4.06
C GLY A 62 -3.10 -2.07 -3.25
N LEU A 63 -2.52 -1.39 -2.26
CA LEU A 63 -3.21 -0.38 -1.43
C LEU A 63 -3.18 1.03 -2.05
N ILE A 64 -2.26 1.25 -2.99
CA ILE A 64 -2.19 2.47 -3.79
C ILE A 64 -1.86 2.07 -5.22
N GLU A 65 -2.27 2.91 -6.17
CA GLU A 65 -1.99 2.73 -7.57
C GLU A 65 -1.47 4.02 -8.22
N GLU A 66 -0.87 3.87 -9.39
CA GLU A 66 -0.39 4.98 -10.20
C GLU A 66 -1.48 5.35 -11.20
N ILE A 67 -2.01 6.57 -11.08
CA ILE A 67 -3.15 7.01 -11.90
C ILE A 67 -2.73 7.88 -13.08
N LYS A 68 -1.50 8.43 -13.03
CA LYS A 68 -0.96 9.31 -14.08
C LYS A 68 0.56 9.26 -14.08
N GLN A 69 1.14 9.28 -15.28
CA GLN A 69 2.56 9.53 -15.50
C GLN A 69 2.72 10.70 -16.46
N GLU A 70 3.55 11.67 -16.08
CA GLU A 70 3.83 12.86 -16.87
C GLU A 70 5.31 12.85 -17.28
N GLU A 71 5.55 12.78 -18.59
CA GLU A 71 6.89 12.90 -19.17
C GLU A 71 7.37 14.36 -19.12
N ARG A 72 8.67 14.54 -18.90
CA ARG A 72 9.31 15.86 -18.87
C ARG A 72 10.59 15.82 -19.68
N GLU A 73 10.74 16.76 -20.60
CA GLU A 73 11.93 16.81 -21.46
C GLU A 73 13.20 17.03 -20.64
N GLY A 74 14.18 16.13 -20.79
CA GLY A 74 15.45 16.18 -20.05
C GLY A 74 15.35 15.92 -18.55
N LEU A 75 14.18 15.51 -18.02
CA LEU A 75 13.95 15.25 -16.60
C LEU A 75 13.28 13.89 -16.39
N PRO A 76 13.41 13.28 -15.20
CA PRO A 76 12.64 12.07 -14.87
C PRO A 76 11.13 12.33 -14.94
N SER A 77 10.38 11.34 -15.43
CA SER A 77 8.92 11.39 -15.42
C SER A 77 8.39 11.45 -13.98
N VAL A 78 7.25 12.15 -13.83
CA VAL A 78 6.59 12.31 -12.53
C VAL A 78 5.33 11.47 -12.51
N LYS A 79 5.24 10.61 -11.49
CA LYS A 79 4.12 9.70 -11.28
C LYS A 79 3.22 10.22 -10.16
N THR A 80 1.92 10.22 -10.41
CA THR A 80 0.88 10.58 -9.45
C THR A 80 0.15 9.33 -9.00
N TYR A 81 -0.09 9.23 -7.69
CA TYR A 81 -0.67 8.07 -7.04
C TYR A 81 -1.97 8.41 -6.34
N ALA A 82 -2.85 7.43 -6.19
CA ALA A 82 -4.08 7.48 -5.39
C ALA A 82 -4.24 6.15 -4.62
N PRO A 83 -5.05 6.11 -3.55
CA PRO A 83 -5.46 4.84 -2.95
C PRO A 83 -6.26 4.03 -3.96
N THR A 84 -6.15 2.71 -3.88
CA THR A 84 -7.11 1.83 -4.55
C THR A 84 -8.43 1.81 -3.75
N ASP A 85 -9.50 1.36 -4.38
CA ASP A 85 -10.77 1.13 -3.67
C ASP A 85 -10.67 -0.15 -2.84
N PHE A 86 -10.18 -0.02 -1.60
CA PHE A 86 -10.01 -1.13 -0.67
C PHE A 86 -10.73 -0.87 0.65
N GLU A 87 -11.33 -1.93 1.21
CA GLU A 87 -11.88 -1.97 2.55
C GLU A 87 -11.29 -3.18 3.29
N ILE A 88 -10.87 -2.98 4.55
CA ILE A 88 -10.31 -4.05 5.39
C ILE A 88 -11.15 -4.17 6.65
N VAL A 89 -11.93 -5.25 6.73
CA VAL A 89 -12.78 -5.57 7.87
C VAL A 89 -12.15 -6.71 8.69
N LEU A 90 -11.44 -6.38 9.76
CA LEU A 90 -10.83 -7.40 10.63
C LEU A 90 -11.78 -7.80 11.76
N SER A 91 -12.16 -9.08 11.80
CA SER A 91 -12.99 -9.63 12.89
C SER A 91 -12.44 -10.97 13.38
N SER A 92 -12.78 -11.34 14.62
CA SER A 92 -12.41 -12.66 15.16
C SER A 92 -12.95 -13.80 14.30
N LYS A 93 -14.16 -13.66 13.74
CA LYS A 93 -14.76 -14.62 12.81
C LYS A 93 -13.95 -14.74 11.51
N MET A 94 -13.54 -13.63 10.91
CA MET A 94 -12.70 -13.66 9.70
C MET A 94 -11.38 -14.41 9.97
N ILE A 95 -10.72 -14.14 11.10
CA ILE A 95 -9.47 -14.81 11.45
C ILE A 95 -9.70 -16.31 11.64
N HIS A 96 -10.76 -16.69 12.36
CA HIS A 96 -11.16 -18.08 12.53
C HIS A 96 -11.38 -18.78 11.19
N ASP A 97 -12.14 -18.15 10.28
CA ASP A 97 -12.48 -18.74 8.98
C ASP A 97 -11.24 -18.87 8.08
N ILE A 98 -10.28 -17.96 8.14
CA ILE A 98 -9.02 -18.06 7.37
C ILE A 98 -8.19 -19.24 7.88
N VAL A 99 -8.02 -19.35 9.21
CA VAL A 99 -7.18 -20.38 9.82
C VAL A 99 -7.76 -21.79 9.65
N LEU A 100 -9.08 -21.95 9.77
CA LEU A 100 -9.70 -23.28 9.67
C LEU A 100 -9.96 -23.74 8.23
N LYS A 101 -10.13 -22.82 7.26
CA LYS A 101 -10.22 -23.21 5.84
C LYS A 101 -8.92 -23.81 5.31
N GLU A 102 -7.78 -23.46 5.92
CA GLU A 102 -6.47 -24.03 5.62
C GLU A 102 -6.29 -25.46 6.19
N GLU A 103 -7.15 -25.91 7.12
CA GLU A 103 -7.09 -27.27 7.69
C GLU A 103 -7.92 -28.31 6.90
N GLU A 104 -8.78 -27.87 5.99
CA GLU A 104 -9.66 -28.74 5.17
C GLU A 104 -9.16 -28.99 3.73
N GLU A 105 -8.07 -28.33 3.29
CA GLU A 105 -7.36 -28.54 2.01
C GLU A 105 -6.04 -29.31 2.17
#